data_AF-A0A1R1XUL5-F1
#
_entry.id   AF-A0A1R1XUL5-F1
#
_cell.length_a   1.000
_cell.length_b   1.000
_cell.length_c   1.000
_cell.angle_alpha   90.00
_cell.angle_beta   90.00
_cell.angle_gamma   90.00
#
_symmetry.space_group_name_H-M   'P 1'
#
loop_
_entity.id
_entity.type
_entity.pdbx_description
1 polymer ?
#
loop_
_entity_poly.entity_id
_entity_poly.type
_entity_poly.pdbx_seq_one_letter_code
_entity_poly.pdbx_strand_id
1 'polypeptide(L)'
;MLKSGIRIVSGIQPTGIPHLGNYLGSIANWVSLQNSKKALVNEHNLQKDSFKSKFNSLNEKNISINNFLTKTPVLPNNCEINDLFFFIADLHAVTIPDNIVDLKASTLELASVLLACGIDPSKSHLFRQSAIPSHAELMWILSCITPIGSLNRMTQWKVIFLFVANSIIIL
;
A
#
# COMPACT_ATOMS: atom_id res chain seq x y z
N MET A 1 -3.99 27.65 14.00
CA MET A 1 -4.78 26.73 13.15
C MET A 1 -4.00 25.42 13.06
N LEU A 2 -4.43 24.36 13.74
CA LEU A 2 -3.71 23.07 13.74
C LEU A 2 -3.81 22.48 12.32
N LYS A 3 -2.67 22.27 11.65
CA LYS A 3 -2.64 21.51 10.39
C LYS A 3 -3.13 20.09 10.69
N SER A 4 -4.23 19.68 10.06
CA SER A 4 -4.68 18.30 10.11
C SER A 4 -3.73 17.46 9.27
N GLY A 5 -2.96 16.60 9.93
CA GLY A 5 -2.04 15.68 9.27
C GLY A 5 -2.80 14.47 8.72
N ILE A 6 -2.67 14.21 7.43
CA ILE A 6 -3.20 13.00 6.81
C ILE A 6 -2.25 11.83 7.10
N ARG A 7 -2.81 10.71 7.54
CA ARG A 7 -2.10 9.43 7.66
C ARG A 7 -2.66 8.45 6.63
N ILE A 8 -1.78 7.79 5.89
CA ILE A 8 -2.15 6.82 4.87
C ILE A 8 -1.72 5.44 5.34
N VAL A 9 -2.64 4.48 5.25
CA VAL A 9 -2.40 3.08 5.58
C VAL A 9 -2.77 2.24 4.36
N SER A 10 -1.85 1.42 3.87
CA SER A 10 -2.08 0.54 2.73
C SER A 10 -1.39 -0.79 2.91
N GLY A 11 -2.04 -1.87 2.47
CA GLY A 11 -1.54 -3.23 2.64
C GLY A 11 -1.58 -4.03 1.35
N ILE A 12 -0.65 -4.96 1.20
CA ILE A 12 -0.58 -5.89 0.07
C ILE A 12 -0.41 -7.33 0.58
N GLN A 13 -1.19 -8.26 0.03
CA GLN A 13 -1.13 -9.67 0.40
C GLN A 13 0.08 -10.34 -0.25
N PRO A 14 0.81 -11.22 0.47
CA PRO A 14 1.85 -12.08 -0.09
C PRO A 14 1.25 -13.28 -0.84
N THR A 15 0.49 -13.02 -1.90
CA THR A 15 -0.13 -14.04 -2.76
C THR A 15 0.66 -14.16 -4.07
N GLY A 16 1.80 -14.84 -4.02
CA GLY A 16 2.68 -15.04 -5.18
C GLY A 16 3.43 -13.78 -5.64
N ILE A 17 3.95 -13.84 -6.87
CA ILE A 17 4.78 -12.78 -7.47
C ILE A 17 3.91 -11.57 -7.83
N PRO A 18 4.24 -10.34 -7.34
CA PRO A 18 3.52 -9.13 -7.72
C PRO A 18 3.52 -8.91 -9.24
N HIS A 19 2.34 -8.66 -9.79
CA HIS A 19 2.18 -8.42 -11.22
C HIS A 19 2.04 -6.93 -11.54
N LEU A 20 2.03 -6.58 -12.83
CA LEU A 20 1.95 -5.19 -13.30
C LEU A 20 0.75 -4.43 -12.73
N GLY A 21 -0.40 -5.10 -12.59
CA GLY A 21 -1.57 -4.52 -11.92
C GLY A 21 -1.34 -4.06 -10.48
N ASN A 22 -0.58 -4.80 -9.66
CA ASN A 22 -0.23 -4.36 -8.31
C ASN A 22 0.68 -3.13 -8.36
N TYR A 23 1.62 -3.11 -9.30
CA TYR A 23 2.54 -2.00 -9.47
C TYR A 23 1.82 -0.70 -9.89
N LEU A 24 1.05 -0.75 -10.97
CA LEU A 24 0.32 0.41 -11.50
C LEU A 24 -0.83 0.84 -10.59
N GLY A 25 -1.51 -0.10 -9.95
CA GLY A 25 -2.67 0.17 -9.11
C GLY A 25 -2.33 0.70 -7.72
N SER A 26 -1.13 0.43 -7.20
CA SER A 26 -0.79 0.79 -5.81
C SER A 26 0.67 1.20 -5.63
N ILE A 27 1.64 0.35 -5.98
CA ILE A 27 3.05 0.57 -5.62
C ILE A 27 3.61 1.86 -6.22
N ALA A 28 3.32 2.16 -7.49
CA ALA A 28 3.75 3.40 -8.14
C ALA A 28 3.24 4.65 -7.41
N ASN A 29 1.99 4.59 -6.91
CA ASN A 29 1.41 5.67 -6.12
C ASN A 29 2.07 5.79 -4.73
N TRP A 30 2.42 4.68 -4.09
CA TRP A 30 3.13 4.69 -2.80
C TRP A 30 4.49 5.38 -2.91
N VAL A 31 5.25 5.10 -3.97
CA VAL A 31 6.53 5.76 -4.24
C VAL A 31 6.35 7.27 -4.49
N SER A 32 5.30 7.66 -5.22
CA SER A 32 4.95 9.06 -5.44
C SER A 32 4.63 9.78 -4.12
N LEU A 33 3.78 9.19 -3.27
CA LEU A 33 3.39 9.71 -1.96
C LEU A 33 4.59 9.92 -1.03
N GLN A 34 5.51 8.97 -0.99
CA GLN A 34 6.78 9.07 -0.26
C GLN A 34 7.58 10.32 -0.67
N ASN A 35 7.65 10.60 -1.97
CA ASN A 35 8.45 11.70 -2.50
C ASN A 35 7.76 13.05 -2.28
N SER A 36 6.43 13.10 -2.36
CA SER A 36 5.65 14.29 -2.02
C SER A 36 5.79 14.69 -0.55
N LYS A 37 5.84 13.71 0.37
CA LYS A 37 6.13 13.97 1.80
C LYS A 37 7.49 14.67 1.99
N LYS A 38 8.52 14.28 1.24
CA LYS A 38 9.85 14.90 1.29
C LYS A 38 9.87 16.33 0.74
N ALA A 39 9.10 16.61 -0.31
CA ALA A 39 9.01 17.96 -0.89
C ALA A 39 8.46 18.98 0.14
N LEU A 40 7.46 18.59 0.93
CA LEU A 40 6.88 19.45 1.97
C LEU A 40 7.86 19.70 3.13
N VAL A 41 8.62 18.69 3.57
CA VAL A 41 9.64 18.87 4.62
C VAL A 41 10.76 19.81 4.17
N ASN A 42 11.12 19.74 2.88
CA ASN A 42 12.15 20.59 2.28
C ASN A 42 11.66 22.02 2.00
N GLU A 43 10.36 22.27 1.83
CA GLU A 43 9.83 23.64 1.69
C GLU A 43 9.79 24.39 3.04
N HIS A 44 9.66 23.67 4.15
CA HIS A 44 9.78 24.25 5.49
C HIS A 44 11.23 24.52 5.93
N ASN A 45 12.21 24.04 5.17
CA ASN A 45 13.64 24.27 5.43
C ASN A 45 14.40 24.54 4.12
N LEU A 46 14.71 25.82 3.89
CA LEU A 46 15.63 26.42 2.90
C LEU A 46 14.98 27.17 1.71
N GLN A 47 14.96 28.50 1.87
CA GLN A 47 15.63 29.36 0.87
C GLN A 47 17.03 28.77 0.57
N LYS A 48 17.43 28.76 -0.71
CA LYS A 48 18.71 28.29 -1.29
C LYS A 48 18.69 26.78 -1.68
N ASP A 49 19.03 26.34 -2.88
CA ASP A 49 19.98 26.86 -3.87
C ASP A 49 19.64 26.42 -5.30
N SER A 50 19.74 27.40 -6.22
CA SER A 50 20.27 27.44 -7.60
C SER A 50 20.60 26.20 -8.45
N PHE A 51 20.48 24.95 -7.99
CA PHE A 51 20.89 23.75 -8.77
C PHE A 51 19.78 23.13 -9.63
N LYS A 52 18.51 23.51 -9.40
CA LYS A 52 17.34 22.91 -10.07
C LYS A 52 17.14 23.39 -11.52
N SER A 53 17.80 24.48 -11.94
CA SER A 53 17.64 25.04 -13.29
C SER A 53 18.36 24.25 -14.38
N LYS A 54 19.40 23.47 -14.04
CA LYS A 54 20.24 22.79 -15.03
C LYS A 54 19.78 21.37 -15.39
N PHE A 55 18.91 20.75 -14.59
CA PHE A 55 18.41 19.40 -14.84
C PHE A 55 17.12 19.36 -15.69
N ASN A 56 16.45 20.51 -15.87
CA ASN A 56 15.21 20.60 -16.64
C ASN A 56 15.40 20.65 -18.16
N SER A 57 16.62 20.83 -18.68
CA SER A 57 16.84 20.98 -20.13
C SER A 57 17.04 19.65 -20.90
N LEU A 58 16.92 18.49 -20.26
CA LEU A 58 17.20 17.19 -20.88
C LEU A 58 15.97 16.27 -21.03
N ASN A 59 14.79 16.64 -20.51
CA ASN A 59 13.62 15.77 -20.48
C ASN A 59 12.49 16.12 -21.48
N GLU A 60 12.74 17.02 -22.44
CA GLU A 60 11.67 17.50 -23.34
C GLU A 60 11.17 16.49 -24.39
N LYS A 61 11.78 15.30 -24.53
CA LYS A 61 11.32 14.28 -25.51
C LYS A 61 10.53 13.10 -24.93
N ASN A 62 10.37 12.98 -23.61
CA ASN A 62 9.65 11.86 -22.95
C ASN A 62 8.35 12.30 -22.24
N ILE A 63 7.70 13.38 -22.72
CA ILE A 63 6.59 14.04 -22.03
C ILE A 63 5.27 13.22 -22.08
N SER A 64 5.09 12.31 -23.05
CA SER A 64 3.79 11.63 -23.22
C SER A 64 3.57 10.41 -22.29
N ILE A 65 4.63 9.71 -21.88
CA ILE A 65 4.52 8.50 -21.02
C ILE A 65 4.50 8.88 -19.53
N ASN A 66 5.24 9.93 -19.14
CA ASN A 66 5.34 10.34 -17.74
C ASN A 66 4.00 10.85 -17.19
N ASN A 67 3.18 11.51 -18.00
CA ASN A 67 1.88 12.06 -17.55
C ASN A 67 0.85 11.00 -17.15
N PHE A 68 1.01 9.74 -17.54
CA PHE A 68 0.11 8.66 -17.12
C PHE A 68 0.52 8.06 -15.77
N LEU A 69 1.83 8.02 -15.49
CA LEU A 69 2.41 7.41 -14.28
C LEU A 69 2.56 8.41 -13.12
N THR A 70 2.54 9.71 -13.39
CA THR A 70 2.73 10.78 -12.38
C THR A 70 1.45 11.54 -12.06
N LYS A 71 0.28 10.89 -12.02
CA LYS A 71 -0.87 11.50 -11.33
C LYS A 71 -0.54 11.54 -9.84
N THR A 72 0.18 12.57 -9.42
CA THR A 72 0.35 12.89 -8.00
C THR A 72 -1.05 13.07 -7.43
N PRO A 73 -1.40 12.39 -6.34
CA PRO A 73 -2.68 12.60 -5.69
C PRO A 73 -2.79 14.08 -5.32
N VAL A 74 -3.82 14.76 -5.86
CA VAL A 74 -4.09 16.17 -5.54
C VAL A 74 -4.56 16.20 -4.10
N LEU A 75 -3.66 16.57 -3.19
CA LEU A 75 -4.00 16.80 -1.79
C LEU A 75 -4.87 18.06 -1.71
N PRO A 76 -5.91 18.10 -0.87
CA PRO A 76 -6.64 19.33 -0.61
C PRO A 76 -5.68 20.40 -0.07
N ASN A 77 -5.88 21.65 -0.50
CA ASN A 77 -4.95 22.80 -0.39
C ASN A 77 -4.43 23.17 1.02
N ASN A 78 -4.71 22.37 2.05
CA ASN A 78 -4.33 22.63 3.45
C ASN A 78 -3.95 21.37 4.26
N CYS A 79 -3.68 20.23 3.61
CA CYS A 79 -3.33 18.98 4.29
C CYS A 79 -1.89 18.54 3.97
N GLU A 80 -1.13 18.26 5.03
CA GLU A 80 0.20 17.66 4.93
C GLU A 80 0.10 16.15 5.21
N ILE A 81 0.85 15.35 4.45
CA ILE A 81 0.98 13.91 4.75
C ILE A 81 1.99 13.77 5.88
N ASN A 82 1.52 13.39 7.06
CA ASN A 82 2.38 13.19 8.21
C ASN A 82 3.00 11.80 8.19
N ASP A 83 2.20 10.75 8.03
CA ASP A 83 2.68 9.36 8.14
C ASP A 83 2.18 8.48 7.01
N LEU A 84 3.08 7.60 6.54
CA LEU A 84 2.82 6.59 5.52
C LEU A 84 3.08 5.24 6.15
N PHE A 85 2.05 4.39 6.23
CA PHE A 85 2.12 3.03 6.73
C PHE A 85 1.84 2.06 5.58
N PHE A 86 2.84 1.27 5.23
CA PHE A 86 2.73 0.18 4.28
C PHE A 86 2.94 -1.13 5.01
N PHE A 87 2.08 -2.12 4.76
CA PHE A 87 2.22 -3.40 5.44
C PHE A 87 2.01 -4.60 4.54
N ILE A 88 2.72 -5.67 4.86
CA ILE A 88 2.53 -6.97 4.21
C ILE A 88 1.46 -7.73 4.99
N ALA A 89 0.33 -7.97 4.33
CA ALA A 89 -0.90 -8.51 4.89
C ALA A 89 -0.87 -10.05 4.93
N ASP A 90 0.07 -10.62 5.67
CA ASP A 90 0.30 -12.07 5.75
C ASP A 90 -0.85 -12.83 6.45
N LEU A 91 -1.49 -12.25 7.46
CA LEU A 91 -2.69 -12.86 8.07
C LEU A 91 -3.85 -12.97 7.08
N HIS A 92 -3.98 -12.03 6.13
CA HIS A 92 -4.98 -12.10 5.08
C HIS A 92 -4.65 -13.13 3.99
N ALA A 93 -3.42 -13.61 3.89
CA ALA A 93 -3.06 -14.68 2.95
C ALA A 93 -3.43 -16.07 3.49
N VAL A 94 -3.46 -16.25 4.81
CA VAL A 94 -3.80 -17.52 5.48
C VAL A 94 -5.26 -17.92 5.28
N THR A 95 -6.14 -16.99 4.93
CA THR A 95 -7.57 -17.28 4.73
C THR A 95 -7.87 -18.00 3.41
N ILE A 96 -6.87 -18.27 2.58
CA ILE A 96 -7.01 -18.94 1.28
C ILE A 96 -6.41 -20.37 1.38
N PRO A 97 -7.19 -21.44 1.11
CA PRO A 97 -6.79 -22.83 1.37
C PRO A 97 -5.50 -23.31 0.68
N ASP A 98 -5.13 -22.75 -0.47
CA ASP A 98 -4.07 -23.30 -1.34
C ASP A 98 -2.71 -22.57 -1.26
N ASN A 99 -2.57 -21.53 -0.42
CA ASN A 99 -1.40 -20.62 -0.45
C ASN A 99 -0.38 -20.86 0.68
N ILE A 100 -0.38 -22.04 1.32
CA ILE A 100 0.38 -22.26 2.56
C ILE A 100 1.82 -22.76 2.32
N VAL A 101 2.16 -23.21 1.10
CA VAL A 101 3.40 -23.97 0.88
C VAL A 101 4.67 -23.15 1.18
N ASP A 102 4.66 -21.81 1.10
CA ASP A 102 5.74 -20.98 1.68
C ASP A 102 5.37 -19.49 1.92
N LEU A 103 4.40 -19.23 2.82
CA LEU A 103 4.01 -17.86 3.18
C LEU A 103 5.19 -16.99 3.65
N LYS A 104 6.20 -17.61 4.27
CA LYS A 104 7.38 -16.92 4.76
C LYS A 104 8.26 -16.44 3.60
N ALA A 105 8.56 -17.30 2.63
CA ALA A 105 9.30 -16.89 1.44
C ALA A 105 8.54 -15.83 0.65
N SER A 106 7.24 -16.00 0.42
CA SER A 106 6.43 -15.01 -0.32
C SER A 106 6.39 -13.65 0.39
N THR A 107 6.37 -13.65 1.72
CA THR A 107 6.45 -12.39 2.50
C THR A 107 7.80 -11.69 2.31
N LEU A 108 8.90 -12.45 2.34
CA LEU A 108 10.25 -11.90 2.15
C LEU A 108 10.47 -11.42 0.70
N GLU A 109 9.95 -12.15 -0.27
CA GLU A 109 9.99 -11.78 -1.69
C GLU A 109 9.17 -10.52 -1.95
N LEU A 110 7.97 -10.41 -1.39
CA LEU A 110 7.18 -9.19 -1.51
C LEU A 110 7.88 -8.00 -0.85
N ALA A 111 8.50 -8.20 0.32
CA ALA A 111 9.29 -7.16 0.97
C ALA A 111 10.46 -6.70 0.08
N SER A 112 11.18 -7.63 -0.54
CA SER A 112 12.31 -7.30 -1.43
C SER A 112 11.84 -6.55 -2.68
N VAL A 113 10.72 -6.95 -3.28
CA VAL A 113 10.11 -6.23 -4.42
C VAL A 113 9.70 -4.82 -4.04
N LEU A 114 9.05 -4.62 -2.89
CA LEU A 114 8.65 -3.28 -2.44
C LEU A 114 9.86 -2.36 -2.24
N LEU A 115 10.93 -2.87 -1.62
CA LEU A 115 12.19 -2.14 -1.46
C LEU A 115 12.82 -1.83 -2.83
N ALA A 116 12.83 -2.81 -3.75
CA ALA A 116 13.37 -2.64 -5.10
C ALA A 116 12.58 -1.61 -5.94
N CYS A 117 11.25 -1.53 -5.75
CA CYS A 117 10.40 -0.52 -6.39
C CYS A 117 10.65 0.90 -5.85
N GLY A 118 11.42 1.06 -4.77
CA GLY A 118 11.79 2.36 -4.21
C GLY A 118 10.99 2.79 -2.99
N ILE A 119 10.31 1.87 -2.31
CA ILE A 119 9.77 2.11 -0.97
C ILE A 119 10.93 2.19 0.02
N ASP A 120 11.05 3.32 0.71
CA ASP A 120 12.14 3.64 1.63
C ASP A 120 11.63 3.58 3.08
N PRO A 121 12.17 2.65 3.92
CA PRO A 121 11.81 2.54 5.34
C PRO A 121 12.13 3.79 6.17
N SER A 122 13.00 4.68 5.67
CA SER A 122 13.33 5.93 6.35
C SER A 122 12.24 6.99 6.22
N LYS A 123 11.36 6.87 5.22
CA LYS A 123 10.30 7.84 4.89
C LYS A 123 8.90 7.31 5.18
N SER A 124 8.77 5.99 5.20
CA SER A 124 7.52 5.26 5.40
C SER A 124 7.72 4.10 6.36
N HIS A 125 6.68 3.75 7.09
CA HIS A 125 6.69 2.59 7.98
C HIS A 125 6.31 1.35 7.17
N LEU A 126 7.29 0.52 6.84
CA LEU A 126 7.08 -0.78 6.22
C LEU A 126 7.16 -1.88 7.29
N PHE A 127 6.10 -2.67 7.47
CA PHE A 127 6.07 -3.73 8.47
C PHE A 127 5.24 -4.96 8.03
N ARG A 128 5.41 -6.06 8.75
CA ARG A 128 4.65 -7.31 8.56
C ARG A 128 3.45 -7.35 9.50
N GLN A 129 2.25 -7.61 9.00
CA GLN A 129 1.01 -7.54 9.78
C GLN A 129 1.04 -8.46 11.00
N SER A 130 1.42 -9.74 10.84
CA SER A 130 1.48 -10.68 11.97
C SER A 130 2.57 -10.35 13.02
N ALA A 131 3.50 -9.43 12.73
CA ALA A 131 4.51 -9.02 13.71
C ALA A 131 3.95 -8.05 14.77
N ILE A 132 2.76 -7.48 14.55
CA ILE A 132 2.12 -6.50 15.45
C ILE A 132 0.82 -7.11 16.01
N PRO A 133 0.84 -7.65 17.24
CA PRO A 133 -0.31 -8.33 17.85
C PRO A 133 -1.58 -7.48 17.91
N SER A 134 -1.42 -6.16 18.01
CA SER A 134 -2.53 -5.20 18.08
C SER A 134 -3.49 -5.27 16.87
N HIS A 135 -3.04 -5.77 15.71
CA HIS A 135 -3.95 -6.01 14.58
C HIS A 135 -4.99 -7.09 14.91
N ALA A 136 -4.57 -8.20 15.54
CA ALA A 136 -5.45 -9.30 15.92
C ALA A 136 -6.35 -8.91 17.10
N GLU A 137 -5.80 -8.20 18.09
CA GLU A 137 -6.55 -7.69 19.25
C GLU A 137 -7.65 -6.72 18.83
N LEU A 138 -7.32 -5.76 17.96
CA LEU A 138 -8.31 -4.82 17.43
C LEU A 138 -9.34 -5.51 16.55
N MET A 139 -8.92 -6.47 15.72
CA MET A 139 -9.84 -7.28 14.91
C MET A 139 -10.87 -8.01 15.78
N TRP A 140 -10.44 -8.57 16.92
CA TRP A 140 -11.35 -9.22 17.87
C TRP A 140 -12.41 -8.25 18.38
N ILE A 141 -12.01 -7.06 18.84
CA ILE A 141 -12.94 -6.03 19.33
C ILE A 141 -13.91 -5.58 18.22
N LEU A 142 -13.40 -5.34 17.00
CA LEU A 142 -14.22 -4.92 15.86
C LEU A 142 -15.20 -6.02 15.42
N SER A 143 -14.85 -7.29 15.59
CA SER A 143 -15.75 -8.40 15.27
C SER A 143 -17.00 -8.40 16.16
N CYS A 144 -16.88 -8.00 17.43
CA CYS A 144 -18.00 -7.93 18.37
C CYS A 144 -19.04 -6.86 18.01
N ILE A 145 -18.66 -5.85 17.21
CA ILE A 145 -19.57 -4.77 16.77
C ILE A 145 -20.01 -4.93 15.31
N THR A 146 -19.50 -5.94 14.59
CA THR A 146 -19.77 -6.17 13.17
C THR A 146 -20.84 -7.25 13.00
N PRO A 147 -22.05 -6.92 12.52
CA PRO A 147 -23.10 -7.92 12.35
C PRO A 147 -22.77 -8.93 11.23
N ILE A 148 -23.08 -10.21 11.45
CA ILE A 148 -22.90 -11.28 10.45
C ILE A 148 -23.61 -10.95 9.12
N GLY A 149 -24.79 -10.32 9.18
CA GLY A 149 -25.51 -9.90 7.98
C GLY A 149 -24.75 -8.90 7.11
N SER A 150 -23.88 -8.08 7.69
CA SER A 150 -23.01 -7.17 6.94
C SER A 150 -21.89 -7.92 6.21
N LEU A 151 -21.32 -8.95 6.83
CA LEU A 151 -20.30 -9.81 6.22
C LEU A 151 -20.89 -10.58 5.03
N ASN A 152 -22.09 -11.18 5.20
CA ASN A 152 -22.76 -11.95 4.15
C ASN A 152 -23.14 -11.13 2.90
N ARG A 153 -23.22 -9.80 3.03
CA ARG A 153 -23.51 -8.90 1.90
C ARG A 153 -22.28 -8.51 1.10
N MET A 154 -21.06 -8.79 1.59
CA MET A 154 -19.83 -8.50 0.86
C MET A 154 -19.75 -9.37 -0.40
N THR A 155 -19.49 -8.74 -1.56
CA THR A 155 -19.42 -9.45 -2.84
C THR A 155 -18.25 -10.42 -2.86
N GLN A 156 -17.11 -10.03 -2.29
CA GLN A 156 -15.92 -10.87 -2.14
C GLN A 156 -16.21 -12.12 -1.32
N TRP A 157 -16.97 -11.99 -0.23
CA TRP A 157 -17.40 -13.11 0.60
C TRP A 157 -18.22 -14.12 -0.22
N LYS A 158 -19.20 -13.65 -0.99
CA LYS A 158 -20.05 -14.52 -1.83
C LYS A 158 -19.24 -15.29 -2.87
N VAL A 159 -18.26 -14.65 -3.51
CA VAL A 159 -17.40 -15.29 -4.52
C VAL A 159 -16.57 -16.41 -3.90
N ILE A 160 -15.91 -16.14 -2.76
CA ILE A 160 -15.09 -17.15 -2.07
C ILE A 160 -15.97 -18.27 -1.51
N PHE A 161 -17.12 -17.94 -0.93
CA PHE A 161 -18.05 -18.92 -0.38
C PHE A 161 -18.55 -19.89 -1.46
N LEU A 162 -18.95 -19.39 -2.64
CA LEU A 162 -19.37 -20.22 -3.76
C LEU A 162 -18.24 -21.13 -4.25
N PHE A 163 -17.01 -20.62 -4.29
CA PHE A 163 -15.83 -21.41 -4.68
C PHE A 163 -15.61 -22.59 -3.72
N VAL A 164 -15.57 -22.33 -2.41
CA VAL A 164 -15.35 -23.36 -1.39
C VAL A 164 -16.51 -24.37 -1.34
N ALA A 165 -17.75 -23.90 -1.42
CA ALA A 165 -18.93 -24.76 -1.39
C ALA A 165 -18.98 -25.74 -2.56
N ASN A 166 -18.62 -25.29 -3.78
CA ASN A 166 -18.60 -26.15 -4.96
C ASN A 166 -17.44 -27.16 -4.95
N SER A 167 -16.29 -26.83 -4.34
CA SER A 167 -15.17 -27.76 -4.17
C SER A 167 -15.47 -28.93 -3.23
N ILE A 168 -16.40 -28.77 -2.28
CA ILE A 168 -16.81 -29.81 -1.33
C ILE A 168 -17.88 -30.75 -1.91
N ILE A 169 -18.67 -30.30 -2.89
CA ILE A 169 -19.79 -31.07 -3.49
C ILE A 169 -19.33 -32.09 -4.57
N ILE A 170 -18.05 -32.04 -4.99
CA ILE A 170 -17.49 -32.92 -6.03
C ILE A 170 -16.73 -34.14 -5.44
N LEU A 171 -16.65 -34.26 -4.11
CA LEU A 171 -16.13 -35.44 -3.39
C LEU A 171 -17.27 -36.26 -2.78
#